data_AF-A0A924H2Q0-F1
#
_entry.id   AF-A0A924H2Q0-F1
#
_cell.length_a   1.000
_cell.length_b   1.000
_cell.length_c   1.000
_cell.angle_alpha   90.00
_cell.angle_beta   90.00
_cell.angle_gamma   90.00
#
_symmetry.space_group_name_H-M   'P 1'
#
loop_
_entity.id
_entity.type
_entity.pdbx_description
1 polymer ?
#
loop_
_entity_poly.entity_id
_entity_poly.type
_entity_poly.pdbx_seq_one_letter_code
_entity_poly.pdbx_strand_id
1 'polypeptide(L)'
;MYGKLYNWYAVNDPRGLAPIGYHVPSDAEWTTLTTFLGGEEVAGGKMKESGTTHWNGPNTNAANTSGFTGLPGVARYDFGTFANIVLLGYWWSSTEVGTPSA
;
A
#
# COMPACT_ATOMS: atom_id res chain seq x y z
N MET A 1 11.08 0.33 11.00
CA MET A 1 11.93 0.71 9.84
C MET A 1 11.01 0.82 8.64
N TYR A 2 10.96 1.95 7.93
CA TYR A 2 10.10 2.11 6.75
C TYR A 2 10.81 1.54 5.51
N GLY A 3 10.09 0.81 4.65
CA GLY A 3 10.66 0.17 3.45
C GLY A 3 11.24 1.17 2.44
N LYS A 4 11.77 0.67 1.32
CA LYS A 4 12.25 1.53 0.23
C LYS A 4 11.07 2.13 -0.54
N LEU A 5 11.17 3.40 -0.92
CA LEU A 5 10.23 4.04 -1.84
C LEU A 5 10.65 3.73 -3.28
N TYR A 6 9.88 2.88 -3.95
CA TYR A 6 10.06 2.58 -5.37
C TYR A 6 9.32 3.60 -6.23
N ASN A 7 9.71 3.73 -7.50
CA ASN A 7 8.98 4.50 -8.50
C ASN A 7 8.30 3.55 -9.51
N TRP A 8 7.44 4.10 -10.38
CA TRP A 8 6.71 3.31 -11.39
C TRP A 8 7.63 2.44 -12.26
N TYR A 9 8.77 2.98 -12.69
CA TYR A 9 9.75 2.26 -13.51
C TYR A 9 10.33 1.04 -12.80
N ALA A 10 10.59 1.14 -11.49
CA ALA A 10 11.09 0.01 -10.72
C ALA A 10 10.01 -1.07 -10.53
N VAL A 11 8.75 -0.67 -10.41
CA VAL A 11 7.61 -1.60 -10.24
C VAL A 11 7.30 -2.37 -11.53
N ASN A 12 7.44 -1.73 -12.68
CA ASN A 12 7.15 -2.30 -14.00
C ASN A 12 8.39 -2.76 -14.77
N ASP A 13 9.53 -2.89 -14.08
CA ASP A 13 10.74 -3.37 -14.71
C ASP A 13 10.55 -4.85 -15.11
N PRO A 14 10.82 -5.23 -16.38
CA PRO A 14 10.66 -6.61 -16.84
C PRO A 14 11.58 -7.61 -16.12
N ARG A 15 12.62 -7.15 -15.43
CA ARG A 15 13.47 -8.00 -14.57
C ARG A 15 12.77 -8.44 -13.28
N GLY A 16 11.65 -7.81 -12.94
CA GLY A 16 10.88 -8.07 -11.73
C GLY A 16 11.50 -7.42 -10.49
N LEU A 17 10.63 -6.82 -9.67
CA LEU A 17 11.02 -6.23 -8.38
C LEU A 17 10.88 -7.22 -7.22
N ALA A 18 9.94 -8.15 -7.35
CA ALA A 18 9.60 -9.10 -6.30
C ALA A 18 10.53 -10.33 -6.34
N PRO A 19 10.87 -10.91 -5.18
CA PRO A 19 11.59 -12.18 -5.11
C PRO A 19 10.85 -13.31 -5.84
N ILE A 20 11.57 -14.37 -6.20
CA ILE A 20 10.97 -15.58 -6.80
C ILE A 20 9.82 -16.09 -5.92
N GLY A 21 8.66 -16.34 -6.54
CA GLY A 21 7.43 -16.77 -5.85
C GLY A 21 6.54 -15.62 -5.37
N TYR A 22 6.95 -14.37 -5.56
CA TYR A 22 6.17 -13.18 -5.26
C TYR A 22 6.03 -12.29 -6.50
N HIS A 23 5.03 -11.41 -6.50
CA HIS A 23 4.83 -10.39 -7.53
C HIS A 23 4.30 -9.10 -6.89
N VAL A 24 4.35 -8.01 -7.65
CA VAL A 24 3.68 -6.76 -7.26
C VAL A 24 2.19 -6.90 -7.57
N PRO A 25 1.28 -6.64 -6.62
CA PRO A 25 -0.16 -6.82 -6.87
C PRO A 25 -0.67 -5.91 -7.99
N SER A 26 -1.60 -6.41 -8.78
CA SER A 26 -2.42 -5.63 -9.71
C SER A 26 -3.62 -4.98 -9.01
N ASP A 27 -4.27 -4.02 -9.67
CA ASP A 27 -5.51 -3.41 -9.16
C ASP A 27 -6.61 -4.46 -8.92
N ALA A 28 -6.72 -5.46 -9.79
CA ALA A 28 -7.70 -6.53 -9.62
C ALA A 28 -7.45 -7.39 -8.36
N GLU A 29 -6.18 -7.60 -7.99
CA GLU A 29 -5.80 -8.30 -6.76
C GLU A 29 -6.05 -7.44 -5.53
N TRP A 30 -5.80 -6.13 -5.62
CA TRP A 30 -6.21 -5.17 -4.59
C TRP A 30 -7.73 -5.19 -4.40
N THR A 31 -8.51 -5.15 -5.47
CA THR A 31 -9.98 -5.25 -5.41
C THR A 31 -10.43 -6.58 -4.81
N THR A 32 -9.76 -7.69 -5.15
CA THR A 32 -10.06 -9.00 -4.56
C THR A 32 -9.83 -8.99 -3.05
N LEU A 33 -8.71 -8.42 -2.60
CA LEU A 33 -8.39 -8.29 -1.18
C LEU A 33 -9.39 -7.39 -0.46
N THR A 34 -9.71 -6.22 -0.98
CA THR A 34 -10.67 -5.29 -0.35
C THR A 34 -12.07 -5.90 -0.29
N THR A 35 -12.50 -6.60 -1.34
CA THR A 35 -13.78 -7.34 -1.39
C THR A 35 -13.81 -8.43 -0.33
N PHE A 36 -12.77 -9.26 -0.24
CA PHE A 36 -12.64 -10.31 0.77
C PHE A 36 -12.73 -9.75 2.20
N LEU A 37 -12.21 -8.55 2.43
CA LEU A 37 -12.23 -7.89 3.74
C LEU A 37 -13.55 -7.18 4.07
N GLY A 38 -14.54 -7.22 3.16
CA GLY A 38 -15.87 -6.64 3.38
C GLY A 38 -16.07 -5.25 2.77
N GLY A 39 -15.24 -4.87 1.79
CA GLY A 39 -15.35 -3.61 1.06
C GLY A 39 -14.33 -2.55 1.48
N GLU A 40 -14.12 -1.55 0.61
CA GLU A 40 -13.08 -0.53 0.74
C GLU A 40 -13.17 0.28 2.05
N GLU A 41 -14.39 0.58 2.50
CA GLU A 41 -14.68 1.34 3.74
C GLU A 41 -14.12 0.69 5.01
N VAL A 42 -13.99 -0.64 5.03
CA VAL A 42 -13.53 -1.40 6.21
C VAL A 42 -12.21 -2.13 5.98
N ALA A 43 -11.84 -2.37 4.71
CA ALA A 43 -10.64 -3.11 4.35
C ALA A 43 -9.36 -2.44 4.88
N GLY A 44 -9.30 -1.11 4.83
CA GLY A 44 -8.12 -0.36 5.29
C GLY A 44 -7.73 -0.69 6.74
N GLY A 45 -8.68 -0.72 7.68
CA GLY A 45 -8.40 -1.11 9.07
C GLY A 45 -7.94 -2.57 9.19
N LYS A 46 -8.60 -3.48 8.48
CA LYS A 46 -8.24 -4.91 8.50
C LYS A 46 -6.88 -5.22 7.85
N MET A 47 -6.34 -4.31 7.04
CA MET A 47 -5.02 -4.44 6.41
C MET A 47 -3.88 -3.87 7.24
N LYS A 48 -4.14 -2.91 8.12
CA LYS A 48 -3.10 -2.23 8.91
C LYS A 48 -2.48 -3.14 9.96
N GLU A 49 -1.19 -2.93 10.23
CA GLU A 49 -0.54 -3.38 11.47
C GLU A 49 -1.38 -2.94 12.69
N SER A 50 -1.65 -3.89 13.58
CA SER A 50 -2.39 -3.64 14.83
C SER A 50 -1.56 -2.82 15.83
N GLY A 51 -2.24 -2.03 16.67
CA GLY A 51 -1.59 -1.19 17.68
C GLY A 51 -1.03 0.10 17.10
N THR A 52 -0.15 0.77 17.84
CA THR A 52 0.35 2.12 17.50
C THR A 52 1.88 2.18 17.47
N THR A 53 2.54 1.05 17.25
CA THR A 53 4.01 1.00 17.20
C THR A 53 4.54 1.90 16.08
N HIS A 54 3.93 1.82 14.90
CA HIS A 54 4.29 2.66 13.75
C HIS A 54 3.19 3.65 13.36
N TRP A 55 1.93 3.33 13.62
CA TRP A 55 0.79 4.20 13.32
C TRP A 55 0.54 5.21 14.42
N ASN A 56 0.11 6.41 14.05
CA ASN A 56 -0.36 7.38 15.03
C ASN A 56 -1.66 6.89 15.71
N GLY A 57 -1.77 7.14 17.02
CA GLY A 57 -2.97 6.80 17.78
C GLY A 57 -4.16 7.67 17.36
N PRO A 58 -5.40 7.15 17.41
CA PRO A 58 -5.78 5.86 18.00
C PRO A 58 -5.70 4.62 17.08
N ASN A 59 -5.12 4.68 15.86
CA ASN A 59 -5.09 3.59 14.85
C ASN A 59 -6.34 2.68 14.85
N THR A 60 -7.52 3.31 14.90
CA THR A 60 -8.79 2.63 15.16
C THR A 60 -9.08 1.57 14.10
N ASN A 61 -9.66 0.44 14.53
CA ASN A 61 -10.01 -0.70 13.67
C ASN A 61 -8.83 -1.41 13.00
N ALA A 62 -7.58 -1.09 13.38
CA ALA A 62 -6.41 -1.80 12.89
C ALA A 62 -6.31 -3.20 13.52
N ALA A 63 -6.77 -4.20 12.79
CA ALA A 63 -6.87 -5.58 13.28
C ALA A 63 -5.94 -6.56 12.55
N ASN A 64 -5.36 -6.15 11.42
CA ASN A 64 -4.53 -7.00 10.56
C ASN A 64 -5.12 -8.38 10.22
N THR A 65 -6.45 -8.50 10.14
CA THR A 65 -7.09 -9.81 9.89
C THR A 65 -6.86 -10.31 8.47
N SER A 66 -6.25 -9.50 7.59
CA SER A 66 -5.81 -9.92 6.26
C SER A 66 -4.47 -10.65 6.25
N GLY A 67 -3.65 -10.53 7.31
CA GLY A 67 -2.25 -10.97 7.32
C GLY A 67 -1.29 -10.06 6.52
N PHE A 68 -1.79 -8.99 5.89
CA PHE A 68 -0.99 -8.08 5.06
C PHE A 68 0.04 -7.28 5.88
N THR A 69 -0.31 -6.88 7.10
CA THR A 69 0.53 -6.11 8.02
C THR A 69 0.98 -4.79 7.40
N GLY A 70 0.01 -4.01 6.92
CA GLY A 70 0.25 -2.71 6.32
C GLY A 70 0.85 -1.74 7.33
N LEU A 71 2.10 -1.35 7.10
CA LEU A 71 2.79 -0.30 7.83
C LEU A 71 2.43 1.08 7.27
N PRO A 72 2.59 2.16 8.06
CA PRO A 72 2.48 3.49 7.50
C PRO A 72 3.54 3.67 6.41
N GLY A 73 3.09 4.14 5.27
CA GLY A 73 3.90 4.49 4.13
C GLY A 73 4.11 5.99 4.11
N VAL A 74 5.09 6.42 3.33
CA VAL A 74 5.35 7.84 3.15
C VAL A 74 5.01 8.21 1.72
N ALA A 75 4.16 9.23 1.54
CA ALA A 75 4.00 9.84 0.23
C ALA A 75 5.11 10.87 0.03
N ARG A 76 5.81 10.79 -1.10
CA ARG A 76 6.75 11.82 -1.54
C ARG A 76 6.07 12.69 -2.60
N TYR A 77 5.94 13.97 -2.32
CA TYR A 77 5.49 14.95 -3.31
C TYR A 77 6.61 15.31 -4.29
N ASP A 78 6.24 15.90 -5.43
CA ASP A 78 7.15 16.23 -6.53
C ASP A 78 8.35 17.10 -6.10
N PHE A 79 8.14 17.99 -5.13
CA PHE A 79 9.18 18.85 -4.56
C PHE A 79 10.11 18.15 -3.56
N GLY A 80 9.98 16.84 -3.37
CA GLY A 80 10.81 16.02 -2.49
C GLY A 80 10.37 16.00 -1.03
N THR A 81 9.32 16.74 -0.67
CA THR A 81 8.75 16.72 0.67
C THR A 81 8.01 15.40 0.92
N PHE A 82 8.25 14.84 2.11
CA PHE A 82 7.54 13.66 2.60
C PHE A 82 6.35 14.08 3.46
N ALA A 83 5.20 13.45 3.26
CA ALA A 83 3.99 13.72 4.02
C ALA A 83 3.27 12.45 4.45
N ASN A 84 2.33 12.63 5.38
CA ASN A 84 1.50 11.57 5.94
C ASN A 84 2.29 10.43 6.60
N ILE A 85 3.53 10.72 7.01
CA ILE A 85 4.37 9.84 7.83
C ILE A 85 3.53 9.46 9.06
N VAL A 86 3.45 8.16 9.38
CA VAL A 86 2.62 7.54 10.43
C VAL A 86 1.09 7.66 10.30
N LEU A 87 0.56 8.38 9.29
CA LEU A 87 -0.87 8.65 9.12
C LEU A 87 -1.52 7.80 8.04
N LEU A 88 -0.84 7.61 6.91
CA LEU A 88 -1.34 6.85 5.76
C LEU A 88 -0.35 5.78 5.32
N GLY A 89 -0.82 4.84 4.50
CA GLY A 89 0.00 3.85 3.83
C GLY A 89 -0.34 3.83 2.35
N TYR A 90 0.68 3.83 1.52
CA TYR A 90 0.56 3.77 0.07
C TYR A 90 1.36 2.57 -0.43
N TRP A 91 0.72 1.76 -1.27
CA TRP A 91 1.32 0.57 -1.86
C TRP A 91 1.19 0.62 -3.37
N TRP A 92 2.16 0.02 -4.05
CA TRP A 92 2.20 0.02 -5.51
C TRP A 92 1.22 -0.99 -6.10
N SER A 93 0.68 -0.63 -7.26
CA SER A 93 0.01 -1.54 -8.17
C SER A 93 0.88 -1.73 -9.42
N SER A 94 0.85 -2.91 -10.02
CA SER A 94 1.42 -3.16 -11.35
C SER A 94 0.49 -2.71 -12.48
N THR A 95 -0.74 -2.28 -12.17
CA THR A 95 -1.68 -1.76 -13.16
C THR A 95 -1.43 -0.27 -13.36
N GLU A 96 -1.37 0.15 -14.63
CA GLU A 96 -1.23 1.57 -14.97
C GLU A 96 -2.57 2.28 -14.80
N VAL A 97 -2.58 3.39 -14.04
CA VAL A 97 -3.71 4.31 -14.07
C VAL A 97 -3.63 5.07 -15.38
N GLY A 98 -4.55 4.76 -16.30
CA GLY A 98 -4.62 5.45 -17.59
C GLY A 98 -4.69 6.96 -17.40
N THR A 99 -3.77 7.69 -18.04
CA THR A 99 -3.92 9.14 -18.19
C THR A 99 -5.27 9.42 -18.85
N PRO A 100 -6.06 10.42 -18.41
CA PRO A 100 -7.19 10.85 -19.21
C PRO A 100 -6.65 11.20 -20.60
N SER A 101 -7.23 10.58 -21.62
CA SER A 101 -6.86 10.80 -23.02
C SER A 101 -6.83 12.29 -23.30
N ALA A 102 -5.71 12.75 -23.87
CA ALA A 102 -5.50 14.12 -24.31
C ALA A 102 -6.50 14.55 -25.40
#